data_AF-A0A0M3HUX6-F1
#
_entry.id   AF-A0A0M3HUX6-F1
#
_cell.length_a   1.000
_cell.length_b   1.000
_cell.length_c   1.000
_cell.angle_alpha   90.00
_cell.angle_beta   90.00
_cell.angle_gamma   90.00
#
_symmetry.space_group_name_H-M   'P 1'
#
loop_
_entity.id
_entity.type
_entity.pdbx_description
1 polymer ?
#
loop_
_entity_poly.entity_id
_entity_poly.type
_entity_poly.pdbx_seq_one_letter_code
_entity_poly.pdbx_strand_id
1 'polypeptide(L)'
;MNIFRLAADSSHLIAILILLAKMWKTRSCAGISGRSQILFAIVFTARYLDLLTNYVSLYNSVMKVFFLVSSYGTVYLMWWKFRATYDRNHDTFRVELLLIPAVVIALLINHEFTVMEICWTFSIYLESVAIMPQLFMLSRTGSAETITAHYLFALGLYRALYILNWIYRYYTETFFDPIAVVAGILQTVLYADFFYLYVTRESLAIVLSTLPYLASREHVFWSDDVRVALTGEAKDHEVDNRNLSAETVP
;
A
#
# COMPACT_ATOMS: atom_id res chain seq x y z
N MET A 1 -5.03 -14.68 -21.40
CA MET A 1 -3.88 -14.03 -20.75
C MET A 1 -3.39 -12.95 -21.69
N ASN A 2 -3.19 -11.71 -21.24
CA ASN A 2 -2.68 -10.62 -22.09
C ASN A 2 -1.44 -9.98 -21.43
N ILE A 3 -0.76 -9.10 -22.18
CA ILE A 3 0.49 -8.47 -21.73
C ILE A 3 0.31 -7.62 -20.47
N PHE A 4 -0.82 -6.92 -20.34
CA PHE A 4 -1.11 -6.06 -19.18
C PHE A 4 -1.29 -6.89 -17.91
N ARG A 5 -2.02 -8.00 -18.00
CA ARG A 5 -2.20 -8.93 -16.88
C ARG A 5 -0.87 -9.56 -16.46
N LEU A 6 -0.07 -10.01 -17.42
CA LEU A 6 1.25 -10.58 -17.14
C LEU A 6 2.18 -9.57 -16.46
N ALA A 7 2.22 -8.33 -16.96
CA ALA A 7 3.00 -7.25 -16.38
C ALA A 7 2.51 -6.88 -14.97
N ALA A 8 1.20 -6.87 -14.76
CA ALA A 8 0.61 -6.62 -13.45
C ALA A 8 0.99 -7.72 -12.45
N ASP A 9 0.80 -8.98 -12.80
CA ASP A 9 1.13 -10.12 -11.94
C ASP A 9 2.64 -10.13 -11.61
N SER A 10 3.49 -9.75 -12.57
CA SER A 10 4.93 -9.60 -12.38
C SER A 10 5.27 -8.44 -11.42
N SER A 11 4.62 -7.28 -11.56
CA SER A 11 4.81 -6.13 -10.67
C SER A 11 4.41 -6.48 -9.23
N HIS A 12 3.31 -7.22 -9.05
CA HIS A 12 2.88 -7.67 -7.73
C HIS A 12 3.90 -8.64 -7.12
N LEU A 13 4.41 -9.58 -7.91
CA LEU A 13 5.45 -10.52 -7.47
C LEU A 13 6.74 -9.77 -7.07
N ILE A 14 7.16 -8.79 -7.86
CA ILE A 14 8.32 -7.93 -7.56
C ILE A 14 8.11 -7.19 -6.24
N ALA A 15 6.93 -6.61 -5.99
CA ALA A 15 6.61 -5.93 -4.74
C ALA A 15 6.83 -6.84 -3.52
N ILE A 16 6.32 -8.08 -3.58
CA ILE A 16 6.47 -9.07 -2.52
C ILE A 16 7.94 -9.46 -2.32
N LEU A 17 8.68 -9.68 -3.41
CA LEU A 17 10.10 -10.00 -3.34
C LEU A 17 10.93 -8.86 -2.75
N ILE A 18 10.62 -7.59 -3.08
CA ILE A 18 11.26 -6.42 -2.48
C ILE A 18 11.04 -6.41 -0.98
N LEU A 19 9.80 -6.62 -0.52
CA LEU A 19 9.45 -6.64 0.89
C LEU A 19 10.19 -7.76 1.65
N LEU A 20 10.16 -8.98 1.12
CA LEU A 20 10.86 -10.13 1.72
C LEU A 20 12.38 -9.91 1.74
N ALA A 21 12.95 -9.41 0.65
CA ALA A 21 14.38 -9.11 0.57
C ALA A 21 14.78 -8.01 1.56
N LYS A 22 13.95 -6.97 1.72
CA LYS A 22 14.11 -5.91 2.73
C LYS A 22 14.22 -6.52 4.11
N MET A 23 13.19 -7.27 4.52
CA MET A 23 13.15 -7.88 5.85
C MET A 23 14.32 -8.85 6.10
N TRP A 24 14.69 -9.64 5.10
CA TRP A 24 15.77 -10.61 5.24
C TRP A 24 17.15 -9.97 5.32
N LYS A 25 17.42 -8.94 4.49
CA LYS A 25 18.71 -8.25 4.46
C LYS A 25 18.92 -7.35 5.68
N THR A 26 17.90 -6.59 6.08
CA THR A 26 17.99 -5.68 7.23
C THR A 26 17.74 -6.37 8.56
N ARG A 27 17.27 -7.63 8.54
CA ARG A 27 16.83 -8.39 9.73
C ARG A 27 15.80 -7.63 10.56
N SER A 28 14.99 -6.79 9.92
CA SER A 28 14.05 -5.89 10.56
C SER A 28 12.75 -5.75 9.77
N CYS A 29 11.64 -5.64 10.48
CA CYS A 29 10.32 -5.34 9.95
C CYS A 29 9.83 -3.93 10.31
N ALA A 30 10.73 -3.04 10.77
CA ALA A 30 10.41 -1.65 11.06
C ALA A 30 9.78 -0.94 9.83
N GLY A 31 8.81 -0.07 10.08
CA GLY A 31 8.11 0.69 9.03
C GLY A 31 7.11 -0.10 8.20
N ILE A 32 6.89 -1.38 8.48
CA ILE A 32 5.89 -2.22 7.81
C ILE A 32 4.73 -2.49 8.77
N SER A 33 3.51 -2.21 8.34
CA SER A 33 2.29 -2.56 9.07
C SER A 33 2.07 -4.05 8.98
N GLY A 34 2.07 -4.69 10.14
CA GLY A 34 1.73 -6.09 10.22
C GLY A 34 0.27 -6.28 9.86
N ARG A 35 -0.60 -5.39 10.34
CA ARG A 35 -2.05 -5.53 10.12
C ARG A 35 -2.39 -5.62 8.63
N SER A 36 -1.76 -4.81 7.78
CA SER A 36 -1.91 -4.94 6.32
C SER A 36 -1.45 -6.31 5.80
N GLN A 37 -0.32 -6.84 6.27
CA GLN A 37 0.18 -8.15 5.82
C GLN A 37 -0.76 -9.30 6.21
N ILE A 38 -1.38 -9.24 7.39
CA ILE A 38 -2.43 -10.18 7.78
C ILE A 38 -3.64 -10.08 6.84
N LEU A 39 -4.10 -8.86 6.53
CA LEU A 39 -5.22 -8.68 5.60
C LEU A 39 -4.91 -9.25 4.22
N PHE A 40 -3.70 -9.02 3.68
CA PHE A 40 -3.27 -9.63 2.41
C PHE A 40 -3.23 -11.16 2.47
N ALA A 41 -2.77 -11.76 3.58
CA ALA A 41 -2.81 -13.21 3.76
C ALA A 41 -4.25 -13.75 3.76
N ILE A 42 -5.18 -13.06 4.43
CA ILE A 42 -6.61 -13.42 4.42
C ILE A 42 -7.18 -13.31 3.00
N VAL A 43 -6.87 -12.24 2.26
CA VAL A 43 -7.26 -12.05 0.86
C VAL A 43 -6.84 -13.24 0.00
N PHE A 44 -5.55 -13.60 0.01
CA PHE A 44 -5.06 -14.70 -0.82
C PHE A 44 -5.63 -16.05 -0.41
N THR A 45 -5.85 -16.25 0.89
CA THR A 45 -6.49 -17.47 1.40
C THR A 45 -7.90 -17.61 0.86
N ALA A 46 -8.72 -16.56 0.96
CA ALA A 46 -10.10 -16.57 0.48
C ALA A 46 -10.17 -16.65 -1.06
N ARG A 47 -9.26 -16.00 -1.78
CA ARG A 47 -9.24 -15.96 -3.24
C ARG A 47 -8.84 -17.27 -3.89
N TYR A 48 -7.91 -17.99 -3.26
CA TYR A 48 -7.28 -19.17 -3.84
C TYR A 48 -7.75 -20.48 -3.19
N LEU A 49 -8.94 -20.47 -2.57
CA LEU A 49 -9.60 -21.70 -2.10
C LEU A 49 -9.81 -22.72 -3.24
N ASP A 50 -9.92 -22.23 -4.47
CA ASP A 50 -10.09 -23.04 -5.68
C ASP A 50 -8.79 -23.73 -6.15
N LEU A 51 -7.65 -23.52 -5.48
CA LEU A 51 -6.35 -24.05 -5.88
C LEU A 51 -6.33 -25.58 -6.05
N LEU A 52 -7.08 -26.30 -5.21
CA LEU A 52 -7.15 -27.76 -5.23
C LEU A 52 -8.34 -28.29 -6.04
N THR A 53 -9.29 -27.44 -6.41
CA THR A 53 -10.52 -27.85 -7.09
C THR A 53 -10.52 -27.52 -8.58
N ASN A 54 -9.85 -26.44 -8.98
CA ASN A 54 -9.88 -25.93 -10.35
C ASN A 54 -8.46 -25.73 -10.89
N TYR A 55 -8.05 -26.62 -11.79
CA TYR A 55 -6.79 -26.47 -12.52
C TYR A 55 -7.00 -25.67 -13.81
N VAL A 56 -6.46 -24.46 -13.85
CA VAL A 56 -6.47 -23.61 -15.05
C VAL A 56 -5.21 -23.80 -15.88
N SER A 57 -4.03 -23.68 -15.25
CA SER A 57 -2.72 -23.89 -15.88
C SER A 57 -1.62 -23.99 -14.82
N LEU A 58 -0.48 -24.56 -15.19
CA LEU A 58 0.69 -24.65 -14.31
C LEU A 58 1.11 -23.27 -13.80
N TYR A 59 1.16 -22.26 -14.68
CA TYR A 59 1.48 -20.88 -14.31
C TYR A 59 0.51 -20.35 -13.24
N ASN A 60 -0.80 -20.55 -13.43
CA ASN A 60 -1.80 -20.08 -12.48
C ASN A 60 -1.65 -20.75 -11.10
N SER A 61 -1.51 -22.07 -11.06
CA SER A 61 -1.33 -22.82 -9.81
C SER A 61 -0.04 -22.43 -9.09
N VAL A 62 1.09 -22.30 -9.81
CA VAL A 62 2.38 -21.89 -9.24
C VAL A 62 2.29 -20.48 -8.66
N MET A 63 1.67 -19.53 -9.37
CA MET A 63 1.50 -18.16 -8.89
C MET A 63 0.64 -18.10 -7.62
N LYS A 64 -0.48 -18.85 -7.57
CA LYS A 64 -1.33 -18.95 -6.38
C LYS A 64 -0.55 -19.48 -5.17
N VAL A 65 0.22 -20.56 -5.35
CA VAL A 65 1.08 -21.12 -4.29
C VAL A 65 2.13 -20.09 -3.86
N PHE A 66 2.77 -19.39 -4.79
CA PHE A 66 3.74 -18.35 -4.48
C PHE A 66 3.13 -17.24 -3.62
N PHE A 67 1.96 -16.70 -3.99
CA PHE A 67 1.29 -15.64 -3.21
C PHE A 67 0.89 -16.12 -1.81
N LEU A 68 0.41 -17.35 -1.66
CA LEU A 68 0.11 -17.93 -0.34
C LEU A 68 1.39 -18.08 0.49
N VAL A 69 2.40 -18.78 -0.02
CA VAL A 69 3.64 -19.05 0.74
C VAL A 69 4.34 -17.75 1.12
N SER A 70 4.41 -16.78 0.21
CA SER A 70 5.07 -15.50 0.48
C SER A 70 4.30 -14.61 1.46
N SER A 71 2.96 -14.57 1.40
CA SER A 71 2.16 -13.80 2.36
C SER A 71 2.23 -14.37 3.77
N TYR A 72 2.05 -15.68 3.93
CA TYR A 72 2.24 -16.36 5.22
C TYR A 72 3.70 -16.28 5.70
N GLY A 73 4.67 -16.35 4.78
CA GLY A 73 6.08 -16.15 5.06
C GLY A 73 6.37 -14.75 5.63
N THR A 74 5.82 -13.69 5.03
CA THR A 74 5.94 -12.31 5.54
C THR A 74 5.33 -12.19 6.93
N VAL A 75 4.13 -12.72 7.16
CA VAL A 75 3.49 -12.73 8.48
C VAL A 75 4.34 -13.49 9.50
N TYR A 76 4.90 -14.65 9.15
CA TYR A 76 5.82 -15.39 10.02
C TYR A 76 7.06 -14.56 10.36
N LEU A 77 7.66 -13.89 9.38
CA LEU A 77 8.81 -13.02 9.60
C LEU A 77 8.49 -11.88 10.56
N MET A 78 7.29 -11.29 10.47
CA MET A 78 6.87 -10.18 11.33
C MET A 78 6.48 -10.62 12.75
N TRP A 79 5.72 -11.70 12.92
CA TRP A 79 5.19 -12.10 14.23
C TRP A 79 6.14 -12.97 15.04
N TRP A 80 7.06 -13.65 14.37
CA TRP A 80 7.96 -14.59 15.03
C TRP A 80 9.42 -14.17 14.87
N LYS A 81 9.94 -14.18 13.63
CA LYS A 81 11.40 -14.06 13.40
C LYS A 81 11.97 -12.69 13.76
N PHE A 82 11.31 -11.62 13.34
CA PHE A 82 11.74 -10.22 13.52
C PHE A 82 10.79 -9.42 14.41
N ARG A 83 9.99 -10.11 15.24
CA ARG A 83 9.01 -9.53 16.17
C ARG A 83 9.53 -8.37 17.00
N ALA A 84 10.80 -8.42 17.43
CA ALA A 84 11.42 -7.39 18.25
C ALA A 84 11.51 -6.02 17.55
N THR A 85 11.50 -6.00 16.22
CA THR A 85 11.58 -4.77 15.40
C THR A 85 10.21 -4.27 14.92
N TYR A 86 9.13 -4.97 15.29
CA TYR A 86 7.78 -4.61 14.87
C TYR A 86 7.24 -3.47 15.73
N ASP A 87 6.90 -2.36 15.07
CA ASP A 87 6.42 -1.15 15.72
C ASP A 87 4.91 -1.19 15.97
N ARG A 88 4.55 -1.76 17.12
CA ARG A 88 3.15 -1.86 17.58
C ARG A 88 2.53 -0.53 17.97
N ASN A 89 3.34 0.47 18.29
CA ASN A 89 2.83 1.76 18.78
C ASN A 89 2.28 2.60 17.63
N HIS A 90 2.89 2.47 16.44
CA HIS A 90 2.44 3.19 15.25
C HIS A 90 1.48 2.38 14.38
N ASP A 91 1.54 1.04 14.40
CA ASP A 91 0.48 0.21 13.83
C ASP A 91 -0.70 0.13 14.82
N THR A 92 -1.63 1.10 14.76
CA THR A 92 -2.84 1.20 15.63
C THR A 92 -4.18 1.19 14.88
N PHE A 93 -4.17 0.95 13.57
CA PHE A 93 -5.37 0.87 12.75
C PHE A 93 -6.32 -0.28 13.16
N ARG A 94 -7.62 0.01 13.28
CA ARG A 94 -8.67 -0.97 13.64
C ARG A 94 -9.13 -1.77 12.42
N VAL A 95 -8.57 -2.97 12.23
CA VAL A 95 -8.84 -3.82 11.06
C VAL A 95 -10.28 -4.31 10.96
N GLU A 96 -11.02 -4.30 12.06
CA GLU A 96 -12.44 -4.63 12.12
C GLU A 96 -13.27 -3.68 11.24
N LEU A 97 -12.84 -2.42 11.11
CA LEU A 97 -13.45 -1.41 10.24
C LEU A 97 -13.30 -1.72 8.75
N LEU A 98 -12.44 -2.67 8.39
CA LEU A 98 -12.25 -3.13 6.99
C LEU A 98 -12.87 -4.51 6.79
N LEU A 99 -12.59 -5.44 7.72
CA LEU A 99 -13.06 -6.81 7.63
C LEU A 99 -14.58 -6.91 7.70
N ILE A 100 -15.22 -6.23 8.66
CA ILE A 100 -16.68 -6.34 8.83
C ILE A 100 -17.42 -5.79 7.60
N PRO A 101 -17.13 -4.57 7.11
CA PRO A 101 -17.77 -4.08 5.89
C PRO A 101 -17.47 -4.94 4.65
N ALA A 102 -16.26 -5.46 4.49
CA ALA A 102 -15.92 -6.32 3.37
C ALA A 102 -16.75 -7.62 3.38
N VAL A 103 -16.95 -8.24 4.55
CA VAL A 103 -17.81 -9.43 4.68
C VAL A 103 -19.28 -9.07 4.39
N VAL A 104 -19.79 -8.00 4.99
CA VAL A 104 -21.18 -7.57 4.80
C VAL A 104 -21.46 -7.29 3.32
N ILE A 105 -20.61 -6.50 2.66
CA ILE A 105 -20.80 -6.16 1.25
C ILE A 105 -20.67 -7.41 0.36
N ALA A 106 -19.74 -8.33 0.64
CA ALA A 106 -19.63 -9.58 -0.12
C ALA A 106 -20.88 -10.48 -0.02
N LEU A 107 -21.55 -10.47 1.13
CA LEU A 107 -22.82 -11.20 1.31
C LEU A 107 -23.98 -10.52 0.59
N LEU A 108 -23.98 -9.19 0.49
CA LEU A 108 -25.06 -8.42 -0.13
C LEU A 108 -24.90 -8.26 -1.65
N ILE A 109 -23.67 -8.10 -2.13
CA ILE A 109 -23.32 -7.81 -3.53
C ILE A 109 -22.28 -8.83 -3.96
N ASN A 110 -22.74 -9.86 -4.68
CA ASN A 110 -21.94 -10.92 -5.29
C ASN A 110 -22.57 -11.32 -6.62
N HIS A 111 -21.84 -12.06 -7.46
CA HIS A 111 -22.37 -12.59 -8.71
C HIS A 111 -23.32 -13.77 -8.48
N GLU A 112 -22.97 -14.66 -7.54
CA GLU A 112 -23.76 -15.83 -7.16
C GLU A 112 -23.64 -16.12 -5.66
N PHE A 113 -24.74 -16.52 -5.03
CA PHE A 113 -24.77 -16.78 -3.58
C PHE A 113 -24.25 -18.20 -3.24
N THR A 114 -23.01 -18.47 -3.63
CA THR A 114 -22.27 -19.70 -3.29
C THR A 114 -21.09 -19.37 -2.38
N VAL A 115 -20.66 -20.32 -1.55
CA VAL A 115 -19.54 -20.09 -0.61
C VAL A 115 -18.27 -19.68 -1.35
N MET A 116 -17.98 -20.31 -2.49
CA MET A 116 -16.78 -19.99 -3.29
C MET A 116 -16.83 -18.58 -3.86
N GLU A 117 -17.98 -18.18 -4.42
CA GLU A 117 -18.15 -16.86 -5.03
C GLU A 117 -18.19 -15.75 -3.98
N ILE A 118 -18.80 -15.99 -2.81
CA ILE A 118 -18.75 -15.08 -1.67
C ILE A 118 -17.31 -14.90 -1.18
N CYS A 119 -16.54 -15.99 -1.01
CA CYS A 119 -15.13 -15.91 -0.62
C CYS A 119 -14.28 -15.15 -1.65
N TRP A 120 -14.52 -15.39 -2.95
CA TRP A 120 -13.86 -14.66 -4.02
C TRP A 120 -14.20 -13.17 -3.97
N THR A 121 -15.48 -12.83 -3.88
CA THR A 121 -15.99 -11.45 -3.81
C THR A 121 -15.47 -10.72 -2.57
N PHE A 122 -15.52 -11.37 -1.41
CA PHE A 122 -14.92 -10.88 -0.16
C PHE A 122 -13.44 -10.56 -0.33
N SER A 123 -12.68 -11.44 -0.99
CA SER A 123 -11.26 -11.20 -1.24
C SER A 123 -11.03 -9.93 -2.08
N ILE A 124 -11.90 -9.65 -3.06
CA ILE A 124 -11.79 -8.47 -3.92
C ILE A 124 -12.05 -7.19 -3.12
N TYR A 125 -13.13 -7.16 -2.33
CA TYR A 125 -13.43 -6.00 -1.48
C TYR A 125 -12.37 -5.78 -0.41
N LEU A 126 -11.95 -6.83 0.30
CA LEU A 126 -10.96 -6.70 1.35
C LEU A 126 -9.61 -6.21 0.81
N GLU A 127 -9.16 -6.73 -0.34
CA GLU A 127 -7.89 -6.33 -0.93
C GLU A 127 -7.87 -4.86 -1.33
N SER A 128 -9.02 -4.32 -1.76
CA SER A 128 -9.11 -2.93 -2.15
C SER A 128 -8.72 -1.96 -1.03
N VAL A 129 -8.95 -2.36 0.22
CA VAL A 129 -8.68 -1.57 1.43
C VAL A 129 -7.58 -2.14 2.32
N ALA A 130 -7.02 -3.30 2.00
CA ALA A 130 -6.04 -4.00 2.85
C ALA A 130 -4.74 -3.20 3.11
N ILE A 131 -4.44 -2.22 2.26
CA ILE A 131 -3.27 -1.33 2.41
C ILE A 131 -3.48 -0.21 3.44
N MET A 132 -4.72 0.06 3.86
CA MET A 132 -5.06 1.17 4.75
C MET A 132 -4.25 1.20 6.06
N PRO A 133 -4.04 0.08 6.79
CA PRO A 133 -3.17 0.08 7.97
C PRO A 133 -1.74 0.55 7.70
N GLN A 134 -1.14 0.13 6.57
CA GLN A 134 0.19 0.56 6.15
C GLN A 134 0.25 2.06 5.85
N LEU A 135 -0.72 2.59 5.10
CA LEU A 135 -0.79 4.02 4.79
C LEU A 135 -0.99 4.85 6.06
N PHE A 136 -1.87 4.39 6.96
CA PHE A 136 -2.09 5.02 8.26
C PHE A 136 -0.81 5.04 9.10
N MET A 137 -0.07 3.94 9.16
CA MET A 137 1.21 3.87 9.87
C MET A 137 2.21 4.88 9.30
N LEU A 138 2.34 4.98 7.97
CA LEU A 138 3.24 5.93 7.31
C LEU A 138 2.87 7.40 7.59
N SER A 139 1.58 7.72 7.63
CA SER A 139 1.10 9.07 7.98
C SER A 139 1.50 9.47 9.40
N ARG A 140 1.64 8.50 10.31
CA ARG A 140 2.03 8.73 11.72
C ARG A 140 3.53 8.83 11.91
N THR A 141 4.30 8.02 11.20
CA THR A 141 5.77 8.00 11.34
C THR A 141 6.47 9.11 10.55
N GLY A 142 5.80 9.73 9.58
CA GLY A 142 6.32 10.87 8.80
C GLY A 142 7.40 10.51 7.77
N SER A 143 8.08 9.37 7.91
CA SER A 143 9.04 8.83 6.96
C SER A 143 8.66 7.43 6.50
N ALA A 144 8.87 7.17 5.20
CA ALA A 144 8.91 5.85 4.63
C ALA A 144 10.36 5.58 4.22
N GLU A 145 10.94 4.45 4.67
CA GLU A 145 12.23 4.00 4.13
C GLU A 145 12.11 3.84 2.60
N THR A 146 13.13 4.25 1.84
CA THR A 146 13.13 4.21 0.36
C THR A 146 12.73 2.83 -0.19
N ILE A 147 13.18 1.75 0.47
CA ILE A 147 12.84 0.37 0.06
C ILE A 147 11.35 0.08 0.26
N THR A 148 10.75 0.55 1.36
CA THR A 148 9.30 0.45 1.59
C THR A 148 8.53 1.23 0.52
N ALA A 149 9.09 2.35 0.07
CA ALA A 149 8.48 3.15 -0.98
C ALA A 149 8.48 2.44 -2.35
N HIS A 150 9.58 1.78 -2.74
CA HIS A 150 9.61 0.94 -3.94
C HIS A 150 8.64 -0.25 -3.88
N TYR A 151 8.51 -0.88 -2.71
CA TYR A 151 7.50 -1.93 -2.48
C TYR A 151 6.09 -1.39 -2.76
N LEU A 152 5.71 -0.27 -2.15
CA LEU A 152 4.40 0.35 -2.32
C LEU A 152 4.16 0.84 -3.74
N PHE A 153 5.20 1.35 -4.40
CA PHE A 153 5.13 1.76 -5.81
C PHE A 153 4.82 0.56 -6.71
N ALA A 154 5.55 -0.54 -6.57
CA ALA A 154 5.29 -1.77 -7.33
C ALA A 154 3.90 -2.35 -7.02
N LEU A 155 3.42 -2.17 -5.78
CA LEU A 155 2.09 -2.56 -5.33
C LEU A 155 0.98 -1.66 -5.92
N GLY A 156 1.21 -0.37 -6.11
CA GLY A 156 0.23 0.45 -6.82
C GLY A 156 0.29 0.22 -8.34
N LEU A 157 1.49 0.00 -8.90
CA LEU A 157 1.69 -0.16 -10.34
C LEU A 157 0.95 -1.39 -10.88
N TYR A 158 0.94 -2.50 -10.13
CA TYR A 158 0.18 -3.66 -10.56
C TYR A 158 -1.32 -3.36 -10.68
N ARG A 159 -1.88 -2.49 -9.82
CA ARG A 159 -3.30 -2.10 -9.90
C ARG A 159 -3.59 -1.23 -11.10
N ALA A 160 -2.73 -0.26 -11.37
CA ALA A 160 -2.82 0.55 -12.58
C ALA A 160 -2.78 -0.33 -13.85
N LEU A 161 -1.89 -1.32 -13.89
CA LEU A 161 -1.80 -2.29 -14.99
C LEU A 161 -3.05 -3.18 -15.10
N TYR A 162 -3.68 -3.55 -13.97
CA TYR A 162 -4.96 -4.28 -13.98
C TYR A 162 -6.11 -3.46 -14.57
N ILE A 163 -6.14 -2.14 -14.35
CA ILE A 163 -7.09 -1.24 -15.01
C ILE A 163 -6.91 -1.28 -16.52
N LEU A 164 -5.66 -1.18 -17.01
CA LEU A 164 -5.37 -1.30 -18.45
C LEU A 164 -5.79 -2.66 -19.00
N ASN A 165 -5.58 -3.74 -18.23
CA ASN A 165 -6.07 -5.07 -18.58
C ASN A 165 -7.60 -5.12 -18.70
N TRP A 166 -8.36 -4.49 -17.79
CA TRP A 166 -9.83 -4.47 -17.88
C TRP A 166 -10.31 -3.69 -19.10
N ILE A 167 -9.70 -2.53 -19.38
CA ILE A 167 -9.98 -1.75 -20.60
C ILE A 167 -9.72 -2.61 -21.84
N TYR A 168 -8.57 -3.27 -21.91
CA TYR A 168 -8.22 -4.13 -23.03
C TYR A 168 -9.23 -5.27 -23.22
N ARG A 169 -9.61 -5.97 -22.14
CA ARG A 169 -10.57 -7.09 -22.19
C ARG A 169 -11.98 -6.62 -22.54
N TYR A 170 -12.38 -5.41 -22.14
CA TYR A 170 -13.67 -4.85 -22.54
C TYR A 170 -13.76 -4.69 -24.05
N TYR A 171 -12.74 -4.12 -24.69
CA TYR A 171 -12.73 -3.89 -26.14
C TYR A 171 -12.45 -5.14 -26.97
N THR A 172 -11.68 -6.11 -26.45
CA THR A 172 -11.26 -7.30 -27.23
C THR A 172 -12.05 -8.56 -26.94
N GLU A 173 -12.50 -8.76 -25.70
CA GLU A 173 -13.20 -9.97 -25.24
C GLU A 173 -14.66 -9.68 -24.86
N THR A 174 -15.13 -8.43 -24.93
CA THR A 174 -16.44 -7.98 -24.41
C THR A 174 -16.71 -8.38 -22.96
N PHE A 175 -15.63 -8.57 -22.18
CA PHE A 175 -15.70 -9.00 -20.80
C PHE A 175 -15.68 -7.79 -19.86
N PHE A 176 -16.66 -7.73 -18.95
CA PHE A 176 -16.74 -6.70 -17.92
C PHE A 176 -17.20 -7.29 -16.60
N ASP A 177 -16.41 -7.06 -15.55
CA ASP A 177 -16.73 -7.45 -14.17
C ASP A 177 -16.83 -6.20 -13.30
N PRO A 178 -18.05 -5.72 -12.98
CA PRO A 178 -18.25 -4.50 -12.22
C PRO A 178 -17.61 -4.54 -10.83
N ILE A 179 -17.65 -5.71 -10.16
CA ILE A 179 -17.12 -5.88 -8.80
C ILE A 179 -15.61 -5.67 -8.81
N ALA A 180 -14.91 -6.37 -9.72
CA ALA A 180 -13.46 -6.26 -9.85
C ALA A 180 -13.02 -4.84 -10.28
N VAL A 181 -13.74 -4.22 -11.21
CA VAL A 181 -13.41 -2.89 -11.73
C VAL A 181 -13.59 -1.82 -10.65
N VAL A 182 -14.74 -1.78 -9.97
CA VAL A 182 -15.02 -0.76 -8.95
C VAL A 182 -14.07 -0.90 -7.75
N ALA A 183 -13.87 -2.11 -7.24
CA ALA A 183 -12.91 -2.36 -6.17
C ALA A 183 -11.48 -2.02 -6.59
N GLY A 184 -11.12 -2.29 -7.84
CA GLY A 184 -9.84 -1.94 -8.43
C GLY A 184 -9.56 -0.44 -8.55
N ILE A 185 -10.58 0.32 -8.96
CA ILE A 185 -10.52 1.78 -9.00
C ILE A 185 -10.36 2.33 -7.59
N LEU A 186 -11.20 1.89 -6.64
CA LEU A 186 -11.09 2.28 -5.23
C LEU A 186 -9.67 2.04 -4.69
N GLN A 187 -9.13 0.85 -4.96
CA GLN A 187 -7.79 0.49 -4.54
C GLN A 187 -6.72 1.40 -5.14
N THR A 188 -6.83 1.70 -6.44
CA THR A 188 -5.87 2.58 -7.14
C THR A 188 -5.93 4.00 -6.60
N VAL A 189 -7.13 4.52 -6.28
CA VAL A 189 -7.30 5.83 -5.66
C VAL A 189 -6.63 5.88 -4.28
N LEU A 190 -6.73 4.83 -3.47
CA LEU A 190 -6.02 4.77 -2.18
C LEU A 190 -4.49 4.79 -2.35
N TYR A 191 -3.95 4.27 -3.45
CA TYR A 191 -2.52 4.40 -3.77
C TYR A 191 -2.15 5.76 -4.38
N ALA A 192 -3.11 6.52 -4.93
CA ALA A 192 -2.83 7.75 -5.67
C ALA A 192 -2.17 8.84 -4.80
N ASP A 193 -2.65 9.01 -3.57
CA ASP A 193 -2.06 9.97 -2.62
C ASP A 193 -0.62 9.58 -2.25
N PHE A 194 -0.39 8.27 -2.01
CA PHE A 194 0.95 7.74 -1.81
C PHE A 194 1.86 7.97 -3.02
N PHE A 195 1.36 7.75 -4.24
CA PHE A 195 2.13 7.98 -5.47
C PHE A 195 2.52 9.44 -5.66
N TYR A 196 1.59 10.36 -5.40
CA TYR A 196 1.86 11.80 -5.46
C TYR A 196 3.01 12.19 -4.52
N LEU A 197 2.95 11.73 -3.26
CA LEU A 197 4.00 11.97 -2.28
C LEU A 197 5.35 11.31 -2.68
N TYR A 198 5.31 10.10 -3.23
CA TYR A 198 6.51 9.37 -3.64
C TYR A 198 7.25 10.06 -4.79
N VAL A 199 6.55 10.39 -5.88
CA VAL A 199 7.14 11.04 -7.06
C VAL A 199 7.71 12.41 -6.69
N THR A 200 7.00 13.17 -5.87
CA THR A 200 7.45 14.50 -5.44
C THR A 200 8.71 14.41 -4.59
N ARG A 201 8.82 13.42 -3.69
CA ARG A 201 10.01 13.19 -2.85
C ARG A 201 11.22 12.72 -3.64
N GLU A 202 11.08 11.78 -4.58
CA GLU A 202 12.21 11.33 -5.40
C GLU A 202 12.71 12.43 -6.33
N SER A 203 11.80 13.16 -6.97
CA SER A 203 12.15 14.29 -7.84
C SER A 203 12.89 15.37 -7.05
N LEU A 204 12.44 15.68 -5.83
CA LEU A 204 13.11 16.62 -4.95
C LEU A 204 14.48 16.11 -4.49
N ALA A 205 14.61 14.83 -4.13
CA ALA A 205 15.88 14.22 -3.75
C ALA A 205 16.91 14.27 -4.91
N ILE A 206 16.47 14.02 -6.15
CA ILE A 206 17.30 14.17 -7.34
C ILE A 206 17.76 15.63 -7.49
N VAL A 207 16.83 16.59 -7.41
CA VAL A 207 17.17 18.03 -7.51
C VAL A 207 18.15 18.45 -6.41
N LEU A 208 17.94 18.02 -5.16
CA LEU A 208 18.83 18.32 -4.04
C LEU A 208 20.21 17.66 -4.20
N SER A 209 20.27 16.44 -4.74
CA SER A 209 21.53 15.77 -5.06
C SER A 209 22.32 16.50 -6.16
N THR A 210 21.64 17.21 -7.05
CA THR A 210 22.26 18.07 -8.07
C THR A 210 22.62 19.47 -7.57
N LEU A 211 22.11 19.88 -6.40
CA LEU A 211 22.33 21.21 -5.81
C LEU A 211 22.71 21.08 -4.31
N PRO A 212 23.98 20.76 -3.99
CA PRO A 212 24.45 20.46 -2.63
C PRO A 212 24.16 21.56 -1.59
N TYR A 213 23.98 22.80 -2.03
CA TYR A 213 23.72 23.95 -1.17
C TYR A 213 22.34 23.89 -0.47
N LEU A 214 21.35 23.22 -1.08
CA LEU A 214 19.98 23.16 -0.58
C LEU A 214 19.73 22.01 0.42
N ALA A 215 20.62 21.02 0.48
CA ALA A 215 20.51 19.86 1.38
C ALA A 215 20.56 20.25 2.88
N SER A 216 21.12 21.42 3.21
CA SER A 216 21.23 21.91 4.59
C SER A 216 19.89 22.34 5.24
N ARG A 217 18.79 22.41 4.48
CA ARG A 217 17.47 22.86 4.96
C ARG A 217 16.41 21.76 5.09
N GLU A 218 16.79 20.50 4.90
CA GLU A 218 15.88 19.34 4.82
C GLU A 218 15.00 19.15 6.08
N HIS A 219 15.51 19.47 7.27
CA HIS A 219 14.78 19.32 8.53
C HIS A 219 13.67 20.36 8.79
N VAL A 220 13.71 21.52 8.12
CA VAL A 220 12.79 22.64 8.38
C VAL A 220 11.51 22.54 7.54
N PHE A 221 11.56 21.87 6.40
CA PHE A 221 10.45 21.87 5.43
C PHE A 221 9.32 20.88 5.78
N TRP A 222 9.60 19.84 6.56
CA TRP A 222 8.68 18.69 6.70
C TRP A 222 7.82 18.66 7.97
N SER A 223 8.08 19.50 8.98
CA SER A 223 7.25 19.56 10.19
C SER A 223 5.86 20.13 9.90
N ASP A 224 5.79 21.14 9.04
CA ASP A 224 4.61 21.99 8.95
C ASP A 224 3.71 21.60 7.76
N ASP A 225 4.28 21.23 6.61
CA ASP A 225 3.48 20.95 5.41
C ASP A 225 2.70 19.62 5.48
N VAL A 226 3.25 18.57 6.11
CA VAL A 226 2.55 17.28 6.28
C VAL A 226 1.42 17.40 7.30
N ARG A 227 1.61 18.24 8.33
CA ARG A 227 0.60 18.45 9.36
C ARG A 227 -0.57 19.28 8.81
N VAL A 228 -0.28 20.32 8.04
CA VAL A 228 -1.30 21.15 7.38
C VAL A 228 -2.12 20.37 6.36
N ALA A 229 -1.50 19.49 5.56
CA ALA A 229 -2.20 18.66 4.58
C ALA A 229 -3.15 17.62 5.21
N LEU A 230 -2.91 17.19 6.45
CA LEU A 230 -3.69 16.13 7.11
C LEU A 230 -4.67 16.64 8.18
N THR A 231 -4.43 17.80 8.81
CA THR A 231 -5.30 18.35 9.86
C THR A 231 -5.96 19.68 9.49
N GLY A 232 -5.57 20.33 8.38
CA GLY A 232 -6.10 21.62 7.97
C GLY A 232 -5.73 22.80 8.86
N GLU A 233 -4.89 22.59 9.89
CA GLU A 233 -4.45 23.62 10.82
C GLU A 233 -3.06 24.13 10.42
N ALA A 234 -3.03 25.29 9.76
CA ALA A 234 -1.82 26.10 9.65
C ALA A 234 -1.51 26.74 11.01
N LYS A 235 -0.24 26.70 11.44
CA LYS A 235 0.22 27.48 12.59
C LYS A 235 0.23 28.96 12.20
N ASP A 236 -0.52 29.78 12.91
CA ASP A 236 -0.31 31.23 12.95
C ASP A 236 1.12 31.49 13.47
N HIS A 237 1.96 32.08 12.61
CA HIS A 237 3.25 32.59 13.02
C HIS A 237 3.03 33.87 13.84
N GLU A 238 3.01 33.73 15.17
CA GLU A 238 3.12 34.85 16.09
C GLU A 238 4.54 35.43 15.96
N VAL A 239 4.64 36.58 15.28
CA VAL A 239 5.89 37.34 15.13
C VAL A 239 6.23 37.95 16.49
N ASP A 240 7.27 37.43 17.15
CA ASP A 240 7.83 37.99 18.38
C ASP A 240 8.44 39.37 18.10
N ASN A 241 7.64 40.40 18.35
CA ASN A 241 7.99 41.80 18.13
C ASN A 241 8.72 42.39 19.35
N ARG A 242 9.69 41.65 19.89
CA ARG A 242 10.62 42.12 20.91
C ARG A 242 12.01 42.19 20.31
N ASN A 243 12.37 43.34 19.71
CA ASN A 243 13.76 43.86 19.62
C ASN A 243 13.89 45.07 18.66
N LEU A 244 12.96 46.02 18.66
CA LEU A 244 13.09 47.27 17.89
C LEU A 244 12.71 48.50 18.73
N SER A 245 13.37 48.70 19.86
CA SER A 245 13.40 50.01 20.54
C SER A 245 14.55 50.09 21.55
N ALA A 246 15.80 49.98 21.09
CA ALA A 246 16.97 50.40 21.86
C ALA A 246 18.18 50.53 20.95
N GLU A 247 18.20 51.57 20.10
CA GLU A 247 19.44 52.04 19.50
C GLU A 247 19.47 53.57 19.56
N THR A 248 20.69 54.09 19.79
CA THR A 248 21.13 55.50 19.78
C THR A 248 20.90 56.30 21.09
N VAL A 249 21.82 56.29 22.09
CA VAL A 249 23.18 56.94 22.19
C VAL A 249 23.08 58.47 22.41
N PRO A 250 24.00 59.14 23.13
CA PRO A 250 24.60 58.96 24.46
C PRO A 250 24.17 60.02 25.50
#